data_AF-A0A958EHB8-F1
#
_entry.id   AF-A0A958EHB8-F1
#
_cell.length_a   1.000
_cell.length_b   1.000
_cell.length_c   1.000
_cell.angle_alpha   90.00
_cell.angle_beta   90.00
_cell.angle_gamma   90.00
#
_symmetry.space_group_name_H-M   'P 1'
#
loop_
_entity.id
_entity.type
_entity.pdbx_description
1 polymer ?
#
loop_
_entity_poly.entity_id
_entity_poly.type
_entity_poly.pdbx_seq_one_letter_code
_entity_poly.pdbx_strand_id
1 'polypeptide(L)'
;MRYIDEADSTDYYEKRSFAEKKGYFVRFWKRMDPVPETEENELMNEYYRRINTANQNFTTSGIDGWKTDRGRIYIKFGPPNDIDRHPFEQGSRPYVVWRYYSLQKIFLFIDRTGFGDYVLHPDYYYVEFE
;
A
#
# COMPACT_ATOMS: atom_id res chain seq x y z
N MET A 1 1.94 10.11 -2.44
CA MET A 1 0.69 10.80 -2.06
C MET A 1 -0.54 9.96 -2.38
N ARG A 2 -0.65 9.33 -3.56
CA ARG A 2 -1.80 8.51 -4.00
C ARG A 2 -2.47 7.57 -2.96
N TYR A 3 -1.72 7.02 -1.99
CA TYR A 3 -2.25 6.08 -1.00
C TYR A 3 -2.51 6.67 0.39
N ILE A 4 -2.11 7.92 0.61
CA ILE A 4 -2.17 8.61 1.91
C ILE A 4 -2.90 9.96 1.82
N ASP A 5 -3.28 10.39 0.62
CA ASP A 5 -4.06 11.60 0.36
C ASP A 5 -5.52 11.18 0.14
N GLU A 6 -6.41 11.47 1.10
CA GLU A 6 -7.81 10.99 1.13
C GLU A 6 -8.78 11.79 0.22
N ALA A 7 -8.30 12.34 -0.89
CA ALA A 7 -9.16 13.00 -1.86
C ALA A 7 -9.16 12.26 -3.19
N ASP A 8 -10.27 12.40 -3.91
CA ASP A 8 -10.53 12.03 -5.31
C ASP A 8 -9.61 12.82 -6.28
N SER A 9 -8.29 12.77 -6.01
CA SER A 9 -7.32 13.81 -6.36
C SER A 9 -6.27 13.36 -7.36
N THR A 10 -6.18 12.07 -7.68
CA THR A 10 -5.13 11.59 -8.62
C THR A 10 -5.39 12.16 -10.02
N ASP A 11 -6.62 12.09 -10.52
CA ASP A 11 -6.96 12.59 -11.85
C ASP A 11 -6.93 14.13 -11.93
N TYR A 12 -7.31 14.79 -10.84
CA TYR A 12 -7.22 16.25 -10.69
C TYR A 12 -5.78 16.75 -10.63
N TYR A 13 -4.90 16.05 -9.89
CA TYR A 13 -3.49 16.38 -9.76
C TYR A 13 -2.74 16.13 -11.08
N GLU A 14 -3.03 15.03 -11.77
CA GLU A 14 -2.29 14.64 -12.98
C GLU A 14 -2.46 15.63 -14.15
N LYS A 15 -3.60 16.33 -14.22
CA LYS A 15 -3.92 17.29 -15.29
C LYS A 15 -3.31 18.69 -15.09
N ARG A 16 -2.57 18.93 -14.00
CA ARG A 16 -1.99 20.25 -13.67
C ARG A 16 -0.60 20.45 -14.25
N SER A 17 -0.20 21.72 -14.38
CA SER A 17 1.16 22.08 -14.78
C SER A 17 2.21 21.59 -13.78
N PHE A 18 3.45 21.44 -14.23
CA PHE A 18 4.55 21.04 -13.36
C PHE A 18 4.72 21.97 -12.15
N ALA A 19 4.56 23.29 -12.33
CA ALA A 19 4.67 24.27 -11.25
C ALA A 19 3.58 24.07 -10.18
N GLU A 20 2.34 23.81 -10.60
CA GLU A 20 1.23 23.53 -9.69
C GLU A 20 1.44 22.20 -8.94
N LYS A 21 1.88 21.15 -9.63
CA LYS A 21 2.22 19.86 -9.03
C LYS A 21 3.31 20.01 -7.96
N LYS A 22 4.40 20.73 -8.28
CA LYS A 22 5.49 21.01 -7.33
C LYS A 22 5.00 21.80 -6.11
N GLY A 23 4.20 22.84 -6.32
CA GLY A 23 3.63 23.64 -5.24
C GLY A 23 2.71 22.82 -4.33
N TYR A 24 1.87 21.95 -4.91
CA TYR A 24 1.02 21.04 -4.14
C TYR A 24 1.85 20.05 -3.33
N PHE A 25 2.85 19.41 -3.94
CA PHE A 25 3.75 18.46 -3.28
C PHE A 25 4.40 19.05 -2.02
N VAL A 26 4.99 20.24 -2.14
CA VAL A 26 5.65 20.92 -1.01
C VAL A 26 4.65 21.23 0.11
N ARG A 27 3.47 21.76 -0.23
CA ARG A 27 2.44 22.10 0.76
C ARG A 27 1.85 20.86 1.44
N PHE A 28 1.64 19.79 0.66
CA PHE A 28 1.10 18.54 1.17
C PHE A 28 2.03 17.97 2.24
N TRP A 29 3.30 17.76 1.92
CA TRP A 29 4.24 17.16 2.87
C TRP A 29 4.50 18.04 4.08
N LYS A 30 4.64 19.36 3.90
CA LYS A 30 4.75 20.30 5.02
C LYS A 30 3.56 20.22 5.99
N ARG A 31 2.33 20.02 5.48
CA ARG A 31 1.13 19.87 6.32
C ARG A 31 1.09 18.53 7.04
N MET A 32 1.63 17.48 6.41
CA MET A 32 1.61 16.12 6.92
C MET A 32 2.81 15.81 7.83
N ASP A 33 3.66 16.79 8.10
CA ASP A 33 4.85 16.64 8.93
C ASP A 33 4.48 16.37 10.39
N PRO A 34 4.81 15.19 10.94
CA PRO A 34 4.48 14.88 12.33
C PRO A 34 5.35 15.65 13.33
N VAL A 35 6.57 16.04 12.96
CA VAL A 35 7.53 16.72 13.84
C VAL A 35 8.15 17.91 13.10
N PRO A 36 7.44 19.04 12.95
CA PRO A 36 7.91 20.19 12.17
C PRO A 36 9.21 20.83 12.67
N GLU A 37 9.67 20.48 13.87
CA GLU A 37 10.92 20.93 14.47
C GLU A 37 12.16 20.22 13.92
N THR A 38 12.03 19.08 13.24
CA THR A 38 13.14 18.41 12.56
C THR A 38 13.31 18.97 11.13
N GLU A 39 14.52 18.81 10.57
CA GLU A 39 14.77 19.18 9.17
C GLU A 39 14.14 18.18 8.18
N GLU A 40 13.86 16.96 8.64
CA GLU A 40 13.32 15.88 7.83
C GLU A 40 11.83 15.67 8.10
N ASN A 41 11.10 15.23 7.08
CA ASN A 41 9.70 14.86 7.24
C ASN A 41 9.60 13.33 7.43
N GLU A 42 9.37 12.87 8.66
CA GLU A 42 9.43 11.45 9.00
C GLU A 42 8.35 10.64 8.26
N LEU A 43 7.16 11.22 8.08
CA LEU A 43 6.08 10.56 7.34
C LEU A 43 6.43 10.40 5.86
N MET A 44 7.04 11.42 5.26
CA MET A 44 7.51 11.36 3.88
C MET A 44 8.59 10.28 3.71
N ASN A 45 9.58 10.29 4.60
CA ASN A 45 10.65 9.29 4.62
C ASN A 45 10.07 7.87 4.72
N GLU A 46 9.17 7.65 5.66
CA GLU A 46 8.48 6.36 5.86
C GLU A 46 7.66 5.96 4.62
N TYR A 47 6.92 6.89 4.02
CA TYR A 47 6.14 6.63 2.82
C TYR A 47 7.02 6.16 1.65
N TYR A 48 8.13 6.86 1.39
CA TYR A 48 9.06 6.46 0.32
C TYR A 48 9.82 5.17 0.65
N ARG A 49 10.15 4.93 1.93
CA ARG A 49 10.70 3.66 2.38
C ARG A 49 9.74 2.51 2.06
N ARG A 50 8.44 2.66 2.36
CA ARG A 50 7.43 1.64 2.04
C ARG A 50 7.23 1.43 0.55
N ILE A 51 7.32 2.47 -0.28
CA ILE A 51 7.32 2.32 -1.75
C ILE A 51 8.48 1.45 -2.20
N ASN A 52 9.69 1.72 -1.71
CA ASN A 52 10.87 0.95 -2.09
C ASN A 52 10.73 -0.52 -1.65
N THR A 53 10.30 -0.76 -0.40
CA THR A 53 10.03 -2.11 0.10
C THR A 53 8.94 -2.82 -0.71
N ALA A 54 7.88 -2.12 -1.11
CA ALA A 54 6.84 -2.68 -1.96
C ALA A 54 7.40 -3.10 -3.32
N ASN A 55 8.23 -2.27 -3.95
CA ASN A 55 8.89 -2.60 -5.22
C ASN A 55 9.84 -3.78 -5.11
N GLN A 56 10.58 -3.89 -4.01
CA GLN A 56 11.49 -5.01 -3.79
C GLN A 56 10.74 -6.33 -3.59
N ASN A 57 9.62 -6.32 -2.87
CA ASN A 57 8.96 -7.54 -2.42
C ASN A 57 7.76 -7.97 -3.26
N PHE A 58 7.10 -7.03 -3.95
CA PHE A 58 5.81 -7.28 -4.59
C PHE A 58 5.79 -6.95 -6.07
N THR A 59 6.92 -6.62 -6.69
CA THR A 59 6.97 -6.49 -8.16
C THR A 59 6.68 -7.85 -8.80
N THR A 60 5.74 -7.86 -9.74
CA THR A 60 5.34 -9.04 -10.51
C THR A 60 5.47 -8.71 -11.99
N SER A 61 5.50 -9.73 -12.87
CA SER A 61 5.75 -9.60 -14.31
C SER A 61 5.08 -8.38 -14.97
N GLY A 62 5.84 -7.29 -15.13
CA GLY A 62 5.40 -6.04 -15.78
C GLY A 62 4.64 -5.04 -14.88
N ILE A 63 4.49 -5.31 -13.58
CA ILE A 63 3.80 -4.44 -12.62
C ILE A 63 4.74 -4.10 -11.46
N ASP A 64 5.11 -2.82 -11.34
CA ASP A 64 5.89 -2.33 -10.19
C ASP A 64 5.18 -2.67 -8.87
N GLY A 65 5.93 -3.11 -7.87
CA GLY A 65 5.36 -3.57 -6.61
C GLY A 65 4.43 -2.57 -5.93
N TRP A 66 4.75 -1.27 -5.97
CA TRP A 66 3.90 -0.20 -5.43
C TRP A 66 2.52 -0.12 -6.09
N LYS A 67 2.37 -0.63 -7.32
CA LYS A 67 1.11 -0.67 -8.07
C LYS A 67 0.29 -1.92 -7.80
N THR A 68 0.88 -2.99 -7.25
CA THR A 68 0.17 -4.23 -6.90
C THR A 68 -0.71 -4.06 -5.67
N ASP A 69 -1.71 -4.92 -5.49
CA ASP A 69 -2.60 -4.82 -4.33
C ASP A 69 -1.87 -5.00 -3.00
N ARG A 70 -0.94 -5.95 -2.91
CA ARG A 70 -0.08 -6.11 -1.72
C ARG A 70 0.75 -4.85 -1.45
N GLY A 71 1.33 -4.25 -2.49
CA GLY A 71 2.08 -3.01 -2.34
C GLY A 71 1.21 -1.83 -1.88
N ARG A 72 0.00 -1.70 -2.40
CA ARG A 72 -0.96 -0.67 -1.98
C ARG A 72 -1.30 -0.79 -0.50
N ILE A 73 -1.65 -2.00 -0.04
CA ILE A 73 -1.96 -2.28 1.37
C ILE A 73 -0.73 -2.02 2.25
N TYR A 74 0.46 -2.48 1.83
CA TYR A 74 1.70 -2.26 2.57
C TYR A 74 2.08 -0.78 2.70
N ILE A 75 1.93 0.01 1.63
CA ILE A 75 2.23 1.45 1.69
C ILE A 75 1.26 2.16 2.63
N LYS A 76 -0.04 1.85 2.53
CA LYS A 76 -1.08 2.48 3.33
C LYS A 76 -0.96 2.15 4.82
N PHE A 77 -0.82 0.87 5.16
CA PHE A 77 -0.90 0.41 6.54
C PHE A 77 0.45 0.03 7.16
N GLY A 78 1.52 0.01 6.37
CA GLY A 78 2.83 -0.47 6.80
C GLY A 78 2.92 -2.00 6.79
N PRO A 79 3.94 -2.58 7.46
CA PRO A 79 4.05 -4.02 7.56
C PRO A 79 2.89 -4.62 8.38
N PRO A 80 2.31 -5.74 7.93
CA PRO A 80 1.33 -6.47 8.74
C PRO A 80 1.97 -7.04 10.01
N ASN A 81 1.16 -7.28 11.02
CA ASN A 81 1.59 -7.95 12.25
C ASN A 81 1.86 -9.44 12.02
N ASP A 82 1.10 -10.07 11.14
CA ASP A 82 1.23 -11.48 10.80
C ASP A 82 1.00 -11.72 9.29
N ILE A 83 1.73 -12.69 8.74
CA ILE A 83 1.64 -13.11 7.34
C ILE A 83 1.53 -14.63 7.31
N ASP A 84 0.34 -15.11 6.97
CA ASP A 84 0.04 -16.53 6.84
C ASP A 84 -0.03 -16.91 5.35
N ARG A 85 0.80 -17.87 4.93
CA ARG A 85 1.05 -18.19 3.52
C ARG A 85 0.59 -19.60 3.21
N HIS A 86 -0.24 -19.71 2.19
CA HIS A 86 -0.78 -20.96 1.68
C HIS A 86 -0.34 -21.14 0.23
N PRO A 87 0.94 -21.48 -0.03
CA PRO A 87 1.46 -21.63 -1.39
C PRO A 87 0.91 -22.89 -2.09
N PHE A 88 0.52 -23.90 -1.31
CA PHE A 88 -0.05 -25.15 -1.78
C PHE A 88 -1.15 -25.57 -0.82
N GLU A 89 -2.40 -25.45 -1.24
CA GLU A 89 -3.54 -26.01 -0.52
C GLU A 89 -4.46 -26.71 -1.50
N GLN A 90 -4.90 -27.90 -1.10
CA GLN A 90 -5.65 -28.78 -2.00
C GLN A 90 -7.02 -28.18 -2.28
N GLY A 91 -7.35 -28.02 -3.56
CA GLY A 91 -8.64 -27.47 -3.97
C GLY A 91 -8.74 -25.95 -3.91
N SER A 92 -7.65 -25.23 -3.59
CA SER A 92 -7.61 -23.77 -3.62
C SER A 92 -6.43 -23.24 -4.46
N ARG A 93 -6.54 -21.99 -4.89
CA ARG A 93 -5.42 -21.26 -5.49
C ARG A 93 -4.47 -20.82 -4.38
N PRO A 94 -3.16 -20.63 -4.64
CA PRO A 94 -2.25 -20.08 -3.64
C PRO A 94 -2.76 -18.75 -3.10
N TYR A 95 -2.69 -18.53 -1.80
CA TYR A 95 -3.07 -17.26 -1.18
C TYR A 95 -2.19 -16.90 0.01
N VAL A 96 -2.32 -15.65 0.44
CA VAL A 96 -1.65 -15.10 1.62
C VAL A 96 -2.61 -14.23 2.39
N VAL A 97 -2.62 -14.38 3.70
CA VAL A 97 -3.43 -13.60 4.63
C VAL A 97 -2.51 -12.66 5.40
N TRP A 98 -2.80 -11.37 5.37
CA TRP A 98 -2.12 -10.36 6.17
C TRP A 98 -3.04 -9.89 7.30
N ARG A 99 -2.55 -9.91 8.53
CA ARG A 99 -3.31 -9.46 9.71
C ARG A 99 -2.68 -8.20 10.31
N TYR A 100 -3.50 -7.20 10.55
CA TYR A 100 -3.16 -5.95 11.21
C TYR A 100 -3.98 -5.84 12.50
N TYR A 101 -3.45 -6.34 13.61
CA TYR A 101 -4.18 -6.46 14.89
C TYR A 101 -4.56 -5.10 15.47
N SER A 102 -3.64 -4.13 15.45
CA SER A 102 -3.91 -2.77 15.95
C SER A 102 -4.96 -2.03 15.13
N LEU A 103 -5.13 -2.41 13.86
CA LEU A 103 -6.12 -1.82 12.96
C LEU A 103 -7.41 -2.64 12.89
N GLN A 104 -7.44 -3.82 13.51
CA GLN A 104 -8.50 -4.83 13.37
C GLN A 104 -8.83 -5.10 11.89
N LYS A 105 -7.79 -5.35 11.07
CA LYS A 105 -7.93 -5.63 9.62
C LYS A 105 -7.27 -6.93 9.23
N ILE A 106 -7.91 -7.63 8.31
CA ILE A 106 -7.38 -8.81 7.62
C ILE A 106 -7.50 -8.57 6.13
N PHE A 107 -6.45 -8.87 5.38
CA PHE A 107 -6.45 -8.82 3.92
C PHE A 107 -6.09 -10.20 3.37
N LEU A 108 -6.95 -10.76 2.54
CA LEU A 108 -6.69 -11.99 1.79
C LEU A 108 -6.24 -11.63 0.38
N PHE A 109 -5.07 -12.13 -0.03
CA PHE A 109 -4.60 -12.00 -1.40
C PHE A 109 -4.50 -13.35 -2.07
N ILE A 110 -5.08 -13.50 -3.25
CA ILE A 110 -5.10 -14.76 -4.01
C ILE A 110 -4.22 -14.61 -5.25
N ASP A 111 -3.34 -15.58 -5.48
CA ASP A 111 -2.54 -15.67 -6.70
C ASP A 111 -3.43 -16.10 -7.87
N ARG A 112 -3.70 -15.16 -8.79
CA ARG A 112 -4.54 -15.43 -9.96
C ARG A 112 -3.83 -16.21 -11.06
N THR A 113 -2.50 -16.19 -11.08
CA THR A 113 -1.73 -16.73 -12.20
C THR A 113 -0.90 -17.94 -11.81
N GLY A 114 -0.64 -18.13 -10.51
CA GLY A 114 0.33 -19.11 -10.01
C GLY A 114 1.78 -18.63 -10.13
N PHE A 115 2.00 -17.39 -10.59
CA PHE A 115 3.32 -16.78 -10.78
C PHE A 115 3.56 -15.60 -9.84
N GLY A 116 2.81 -15.54 -8.72
CA GLY A 116 2.97 -14.52 -7.69
C GLY A 116 2.14 -13.25 -7.93
N ASP A 117 1.18 -13.27 -8.86
CA ASP A 117 0.26 -12.15 -9.10
C ASP A 117 -0.91 -12.20 -8.09
N TYR A 118 -0.57 -11.84 -6.86
CA TYR A 118 -1.50 -11.80 -5.73
C TYR A 118 -2.39 -10.55 -5.82
N VAL A 119 -3.68 -10.76 -6.03
CA VAL A 119 -4.70 -9.70 -6.01
C VAL A 119 -5.50 -9.75 -4.73
N LEU A 120 -6.00 -8.59 -4.29
CA LEU A 120 -6.83 -8.51 -3.10
C LEU A 120 -8.20 -9.13 -3.36
N HIS A 121 -8.65 -10.00 -2.46
CA HIS A 121 -9.99 -10.56 -2.50
C HIS A 121 -11.03 -9.48 -2.10
N PRO A 122 -12.10 -9.27 -2.89
CA PRO A 122 -13.05 -8.17 -2.66
C PRO A 122 -13.79 -8.29 -1.32
N ASP A 123 -14.06 -9.50 -0.86
CA ASP A 123 -14.88 -9.73 0.34
C ASP A 123 -14.10 -9.64 1.67
N TYR A 124 -12.78 -9.47 1.64
CA TYR A 124 -11.93 -9.43 2.84
C TYR A 124 -11.54 -7.99 3.22
N TYR A 125 -12.53 -7.10 3.29
CA TYR A 125 -12.37 -5.73 3.81
C TYR A 125 -12.92 -5.52 5.22
N TYR A 126 -13.58 -6.51 5.82
CA TYR A 126 -14.19 -6.39 7.14
C TYR A 126 -13.84 -7.58 8.03
N VAL A 127 -13.51 -7.26 9.28
CA VAL A 127 -13.35 -8.23 10.36
C VAL A 127 -14.53 -8.00 11.28
N GLU A 128 -15.29 -9.04 11.57
CA GLU A 128 -15.87 -9.18 12.91
C GLU A 128 -15.17 -10.40 13.51
N PHE A 129 -14.34 -10.17 14.52
CA PHE A 129 -14.04 -11.22 15.49
C PHE A 129 -15.05 -10.99 16.61
N GLU A 130 -15.97 -11.94 16.78
CA GLU A 130 -16.74 -12.08 18.02
C GLU A 130 -15.82 -12.37 19.22
#